data_AF-A0A954Y8Q3-F1
#
_entry.id   AF-A0A954Y8Q3-F1
#
_cell.length_a   1.000
_cell.length_b   1.000
_cell.length_c   1.000
_cell.angle_alpha   90.00
_cell.angle_beta   90.00
_cell.angle_gamma   90.00
#
_symmetry.space_group_name_H-M   'P 1'
#
loop_
_entity.id
_entity.type
_entity.pdbx_description
1 polymer ?
#
loop_
_entity_poly.entity_id
_entity_poly.type
_entity_poly.pdbx_seq_one_letter_code
_entity_poly.pdbx_strand_id
1 'polypeptide(L)'
;MNLTQPTNRSSASPFSKKFAVAVLTAIVILPIGTSAGIYLWARTIDSLFAEAVLVLLLVATVVSLGLAAFVWGAWTIGLRHPLYDSGYRDWLANSPWRPGAPLVRGPIRLGLRNAVGAVVLGVLAWLATLPNENLSGWLLLAPATAMLAGAALIGVMANTKIGAYQNLYSAVIAMLLTAALLPPAWSIVVVPVVVYATSVYGNHRAIQTFPWPDPPDAPRDLGWPFSALLNEPKDIRTTFAEASLRATLVSAAVATLLWRAPTDVSPDAEDPTNSVLMLVGIGGFFLAVLRLGAYGPAICPRLCWGHRIGAGQWFVPKHDVVFLVAGAILLAGSLLPLGLTILGTPPWVAASLGAGLAVFITFGLGPSVADLHYTGPHAMKASIPAVDRQKRRMVQAHC
;
A
#
# COMPACT_ATOMS: atom_id res chain seq x y z
N MET A 1 17.02 44.46 5.39
CA MET A 1 16.06 43.62 6.13
C MET A 1 16.83 42.49 6.79
N ASN A 2 17.03 42.57 8.11
CA ASN A 2 17.59 41.47 8.87
C ASN A 2 16.50 40.41 9.03
N LEU A 3 16.54 39.39 8.16
CA LEU A 3 15.76 38.17 8.34
C LEU A 3 16.29 37.48 9.59
N THR A 4 15.70 37.82 10.74
CA THR A 4 15.76 36.98 11.93
C THR A 4 15.28 35.60 11.50
N GLN A 5 16.21 34.66 11.33
CA GLN A 5 15.86 33.28 11.08
C GLN A 5 14.88 32.88 12.20
N PRO A 6 13.64 32.52 11.87
CA PRO A 6 12.75 32.02 12.89
C PRO A 6 13.42 30.77 13.45
N THR A 7 13.91 30.86 14.69
CA THR A 7 14.29 29.72 15.53
C THR A 7 13.03 28.96 15.95
N ASN A 8 12.12 28.75 14.99
CA ASN A 8 11.02 27.83 15.11
C ASN A 8 11.66 26.45 14.96
N ARG A 9 12.32 25.99 16.03
CA ARG A 9 12.70 24.60 16.22
C ARG A 9 11.40 23.85 16.02
N SER A 10 11.22 23.29 14.82
CA SER A 10 10.07 22.46 14.49
C SER A 10 9.95 21.46 15.62
N SER A 11 8.91 21.64 16.43
CA SER A 11 8.55 20.74 17.51
C SER A 11 8.01 19.48 16.85
N ALA A 12 8.88 18.73 16.18
CA ALA A 12 8.70 17.31 16.03
C ALA A 12 8.38 16.84 17.44
N SER A 13 7.12 16.45 17.66
CA SER A 13 6.58 16.35 19.01
C SER A 13 7.55 15.49 19.80
N PRO A 14 7.97 15.91 21.02
CA PRO A 14 8.90 15.12 21.83
C PRO A 14 8.40 13.68 22.04
N PHE A 15 7.11 13.47 21.84
CA PHE A 15 6.43 12.18 21.76
C PHE A 15 7.00 11.25 20.67
N SER A 16 7.30 11.73 19.45
CA SER A 16 7.75 10.84 18.36
C SER A 16 9.15 10.27 18.60
N LYS A 17 10.09 11.09 19.11
CA LYS A 17 11.45 10.63 19.41
C LYS A 17 11.49 9.66 20.58
N LYS A 18 10.75 9.96 21.67
CA LYS A 18 10.68 9.09 22.84
C LYS A 18 9.99 7.76 22.52
N PHE A 19 8.91 7.79 21.73
CA PHE A 19 8.21 6.60 21.29
C PHE A 19 9.10 5.71 20.40
N ALA A 20 9.81 6.28 19.43
CA ALA A 20 10.72 5.51 18.59
C ALA A 20 11.85 4.84 19.40
N VAL A 21 12.45 5.57 20.35
CA VAL A 21 13.47 4.99 21.25
C VAL A 21 12.86 3.89 22.09
N ALA A 22 11.69 4.09 22.71
CA ALA A 22 11.03 3.07 23.52
C ALA A 22 10.68 1.81 22.71
N VAL A 23 10.17 1.97 21.49
CA VAL A 23 9.84 0.87 20.57
C VAL A 23 11.11 0.13 20.12
N LEU A 24 12.18 0.84 19.77
CA LEU A 24 13.47 0.21 19.43
C LEU A 24 14.07 -0.53 20.62
N THR A 25 14.05 0.07 21.80
CA THR A 25 14.54 -0.56 23.04
C THR A 25 13.73 -1.83 23.36
N ALA A 26 12.40 -1.77 23.25
CA ALA A 26 11.53 -2.91 23.53
C ALA A 26 11.63 -4.03 22.48
N ILE A 27 11.81 -3.70 21.20
CA ILE A 27 11.91 -4.70 20.13
C ILE A 27 13.31 -5.31 20.06
N VAL A 28 14.37 -4.59 20.44
CA VAL A 28 15.76 -5.07 20.29
C VAL A 28 16.32 -5.63 21.59
N ILE A 29 16.21 -4.90 22.70
CA ILE A 29 16.93 -5.25 23.94
C ILE A 29 16.26 -6.41 24.68
N LEU A 30 14.93 -6.39 24.77
CA LEU A 30 14.16 -7.43 25.47
C LEU A 30 14.38 -8.82 24.84
N PRO A 31 14.28 -9.00 23.50
CA PRO A 31 14.50 -10.30 22.88
C PRO A 31 15.97 -10.76 22.98
N ILE A 32 16.94 -9.87 22.78
CA ILE A 32 18.36 -10.26 22.87
C ILE A 32 18.72 -10.67 24.30
N GLY A 33 18.29 -9.90 25.30
CA GLY A 33 18.56 -10.19 26.71
C GLY A 33 17.89 -11.47 27.19
N THR A 34 16.64 -11.69 26.79
CA THR A 34 15.91 -12.94 27.13
C THR A 34 16.48 -14.15 26.42
N SER A 35 16.83 -14.05 25.14
CA SER A 35 17.47 -15.14 24.39
C SER A 35 18.83 -15.52 24.96
N ALA A 36 19.67 -14.55 25.34
CA ALA A 36 20.97 -14.82 25.95
C ALA A 36 20.83 -15.53 27.32
N GLY A 37 19.90 -15.07 28.16
CA GLY A 37 19.62 -15.70 29.46
C GLY A 37 19.10 -17.12 29.32
N ILE A 38 18.16 -17.35 28.40
CA ILE A 38 17.57 -18.68 28.19
C ILE A 38 18.56 -19.61 27.48
N TYR A 39 19.43 -19.11 26.58
CA TYR A 39 20.50 -19.90 25.97
C TYR A 39 21.49 -20.43 27.02
N LEU A 40 21.93 -19.56 27.94
CA LEU A 40 22.84 -19.95 29.02
C LEU A 40 22.18 -20.98 29.96
N TRP A 41 20.88 -20.86 30.22
CA TRP A 41 20.10 -21.82 30.99
C TRP A 41 19.93 -23.16 30.24
N ALA A 42 19.55 -23.12 28.95
CA ALA A 42 19.33 -24.31 28.13
C ALA A 42 20.60 -25.15 27.96
N ARG A 43 21.78 -24.52 27.91
CA ARG A 43 23.08 -25.21 27.85
C ARG A 43 23.37 -26.08 29.08
N THR A 44 22.67 -25.88 30.19
CA THR A 44 22.82 -26.69 31.41
C THR A 44 21.92 -27.92 31.43
N ILE A 45 21.04 -28.12 30.44
CA ILE A 45 20.05 -29.20 30.40
C ILE A 45 20.26 -30.08 29.17
N ASP A 46 20.73 -31.32 29.38
CA ASP A 46 20.94 -32.34 28.33
C ASP A 46 19.61 -32.94 27.83
N SER A 47 18.80 -32.18 27.10
CA SER A 47 17.56 -32.69 26.54
C SER A 47 17.23 -32.12 25.16
N LEU A 48 16.57 -32.93 24.32
CA LEU A 48 15.94 -32.52 23.06
C LEU A 48 15.05 -31.27 23.20
N PHE A 49 14.50 -31.04 24.39
CA PHE A 49 13.74 -29.83 24.71
C PHE A 49 14.60 -28.56 24.67
N ALA A 50 15.87 -28.63 25.09
CA ALA A 50 16.78 -27.49 25.06
C ALA A 50 17.09 -27.04 23.62
N GLU A 51 17.26 -27.99 22.69
CA GLU A 51 17.47 -27.68 21.26
C GLU A 51 16.24 -27.00 20.64
N ALA A 52 15.04 -27.51 20.91
CA ALA A 52 13.80 -26.91 20.41
C ALA A 52 13.59 -25.48 20.94
N VAL A 53 13.84 -25.26 22.23
CA VAL A 53 13.76 -23.93 22.85
C VAL A 53 14.80 -22.99 22.24
N LEU A 54 16.02 -23.46 22.00
CA LEU A 54 17.11 -22.67 21.41
C LEU A 54 16.80 -22.26 19.96
N VAL A 55 16.24 -23.15 19.15
CA VAL A 55 15.77 -22.84 17.80
C VAL A 55 14.66 -21.79 17.84
N LEU A 56 13.66 -21.94 18.73
CA LEU A 56 12.57 -20.98 18.87
C LEU A 56 13.07 -19.59 19.26
N LEU A 57 14.02 -19.51 20.20
CA LEU A 57 14.62 -18.24 20.61
C LEU A 57 15.43 -17.60 19.50
N LEU A 58 16.17 -18.40 18.75
CA LEU A 58 16.95 -17.92 17.61
C LEU A 58 16.03 -17.32 16.54
N VAL A 59 14.95 -18.03 16.19
CA VAL A 59 13.93 -17.53 15.26
C VAL A 59 13.32 -16.24 15.81
N ALA A 60 12.93 -16.20 17.08
CA ALA A 60 12.38 -15.00 17.70
C ALA A 60 13.35 -13.82 17.62
N THR A 61 14.64 -14.01 17.94
CA THR A 61 15.67 -12.97 17.86
C THR A 61 15.87 -12.46 16.43
N VAL A 62 15.99 -13.35 15.45
CA VAL A 62 16.14 -12.96 14.03
C VAL A 62 14.91 -12.18 13.57
N VAL A 63 13.69 -12.63 13.92
CA VAL A 63 12.44 -11.93 13.60
C VAL A 63 12.39 -10.55 14.25
N SER A 64 12.77 -10.44 15.53
CA SER A 64 12.81 -9.16 16.24
C SER A 64 13.81 -8.18 15.63
N LEU A 65 15.02 -8.65 15.27
CA LEU A 65 16.03 -7.84 14.59
C LEU A 65 15.57 -7.38 13.20
N GLY A 66 14.95 -8.28 12.43
CA GLY A 66 14.33 -7.96 11.15
C GLY A 66 13.23 -6.91 11.29
N LEU A 67 12.34 -7.07 12.27
CA LEU A 67 11.27 -6.10 12.55
C LEU A 67 11.83 -4.73 12.97
N ALA A 68 12.84 -4.70 13.83
CA ALA A 68 13.51 -3.47 14.22
C ALA A 68 14.13 -2.75 13.01
N ALA A 69 14.80 -3.50 12.14
CA ALA A 69 15.39 -2.97 10.91
C ALA A 69 14.31 -2.43 9.96
N PHE A 70 13.21 -3.16 9.80
CA PHE A 70 12.05 -2.73 9.01
C PHE A 70 11.46 -1.42 9.53
N VAL A 71 11.16 -1.34 10.84
CA VAL A 71 10.64 -0.15 11.49
C VAL A 71 11.62 1.02 11.33
N TRP A 72 12.92 0.78 11.47
CA TRP A 72 13.94 1.80 11.26
C TRP A 72 13.95 2.35 9.82
N GLY A 73 13.87 1.47 8.83
CA GLY A 73 13.78 1.83 7.42
C GLY A 73 12.54 2.67 7.12
N ALA A 74 11.38 2.20 7.58
CA ALA A 74 10.10 2.88 7.45
C ALA A 74 10.13 4.26 8.12
N TRP A 75 10.57 4.32 9.37
CA TRP A 75 10.70 5.55 10.16
C TRP A 75 11.58 6.59 9.48
N THR A 76 12.73 6.17 8.94
CA THR A 76 13.69 7.07 8.29
C THR A 76 13.11 7.77 7.07
N ILE A 77 12.36 7.04 6.23
CA ILE A 77 11.71 7.62 5.06
C ILE A 77 10.50 8.45 5.50
N GLY A 78 9.71 7.94 6.44
CA GLY A 78 8.53 8.61 6.98
C GLY A 78 8.82 10.00 7.53
N LEU A 79 9.81 10.14 8.41
CA LEU A 79 10.17 11.44 9.01
C LEU A 79 10.71 12.48 8.03
N ARG A 80 11.21 12.06 6.87
CA ARG A 80 11.81 12.96 5.87
C ARG A 80 10.84 13.33 4.76
N HIS A 81 9.72 12.61 4.66
CA HIS A 81 8.77 12.81 3.58
C HIS A 81 7.76 13.92 3.93
N PRO A 82 7.62 14.97 3.08
CA PRO A 82 6.68 16.09 3.32
C PRO A 82 5.23 15.63 3.52
N LEU A 83 4.83 14.53 2.88
CA LEU A 83 3.50 13.95 3.08
C LEU A 83 3.19 13.58 4.53
N TYR A 84 4.18 13.15 5.32
CA TYR A 84 3.98 12.67 6.69
C TYR A 84 4.43 13.69 7.74
N ASP A 85 5.26 14.67 7.38
CA ASP A 85 5.62 15.80 8.24
C ASP A 85 4.90 17.07 7.74
N SER A 86 3.72 17.33 8.32
CA SER A 86 2.92 18.51 7.97
C SER A 86 3.69 19.82 8.20
N GLY A 87 4.47 19.92 9.28
CA GLY A 87 5.26 21.12 9.56
C GLY A 87 6.35 21.36 8.52
N TYR A 88 6.99 20.29 8.03
CA TYR A 88 7.95 20.41 6.93
C TYR A 88 7.28 20.78 5.61
N ARG A 89 6.10 20.22 5.32
CA ARG A 89 5.31 20.56 4.14
C ARG A 89 4.88 22.03 4.15
N ASP A 90 4.37 22.50 5.28
CA ASP A 90 3.92 23.89 5.44
C ASP A 90 5.11 24.85 5.33
N TRP A 91 6.28 24.47 5.85
CA TRP A 91 7.52 25.22 5.64
C TRP A 91 7.91 25.29 4.16
N LEU A 92 7.87 24.15 3.44
CA LEU A 92 8.19 24.12 2.01
C LEU A 92 7.25 25.03 1.21
N ALA A 93 5.94 24.98 1.51
CA ALA A 93 4.92 25.80 0.85
C ALA A 93 5.09 27.31 1.08
N ASN A 94 5.63 27.72 2.24
CA ASN A 94 5.82 29.13 2.60
C ASN A 94 7.25 29.65 2.33
N SER A 95 8.12 28.82 1.77
CA SER A 95 9.51 29.15 1.46
C SER A 95 9.67 29.43 -0.04
N PRO A 96 10.77 30.07 -0.49
CA PRO A 96 11.07 30.21 -1.92
C PRO A 96 11.45 28.89 -2.61
N TRP A 97 11.31 27.74 -1.94
CA TRP A 97 11.54 26.43 -2.52
C TRP A 97 10.55 26.17 -3.67
N ARG A 98 11.03 25.54 -4.74
CA ARG A 98 10.23 25.21 -5.93
C ARG A 98 10.28 23.70 -6.20
N PRO A 99 9.23 23.11 -6.81
CA PRO A 99 9.27 21.72 -7.23
C PRO A 99 10.48 21.45 -8.14
N GLY A 100 11.23 20.40 -7.85
CA GLY A 100 12.48 20.06 -8.56
C GLY A 100 13.75 20.63 -7.94
N ALA A 101 13.66 21.60 -7.01
CA ALA A 101 14.80 22.00 -6.19
C ALA A 101 15.13 20.90 -5.14
N PRO A 102 16.40 20.75 -4.74
CA PRO A 102 16.77 19.79 -3.71
C PRO A 102 16.01 20.08 -2.40
N LEU A 103 15.57 19.03 -1.72
CA LEU A 103 14.94 19.16 -0.41
C LEU A 103 15.94 19.67 0.62
N VAL A 104 15.53 20.66 1.43
CA VAL A 104 16.38 21.28 2.45
C VAL A 104 16.83 20.29 3.54
N ARG A 105 16.00 19.28 3.85
CA ARG A 105 16.38 18.19 4.77
C ARG A 105 17.24 17.10 4.10
N GLY A 106 17.63 17.31 2.84
CA GLY A 106 18.33 16.35 2.02
C GLY A 106 17.41 15.34 1.32
N PRO A 107 17.96 14.51 0.45
CA PRO A 107 17.20 13.54 -0.32
C PRO A 107 16.53 12.48 0.57
N ILE A 108 15.33 12.04 0.19
CA ILE A 108 14.58 10.95 0.83
C ILE A 108 15.20 9.61 0.43
N ARG A 109 16.41 9.37 0.92
CA ARG A 109 17.17 8.14 0.73
C ARG A 109 17.80 7.69 2.05
N LEU A 110 17.96 6.38 2.16
CA LEU A 110 18.84 5.75 3.13
C LEU A 110 20.27 6.26 2.91
N GLY A 111 20.89 6.78 3.96
CA GLY A 111 22.28 7.24 3.93
C GLY A 111 23.22 6.25 4.63
N LEU A 112 24.50 6.63 4.73
CA LEU A 112 25.54 5.82 5.36
C LEU A 112 25.17 5.35 6.78
N ARG A 113 24.52 6.21 7.58
CA ARG A 113 24.05 5.85 8.93
C ARG A 113 23.13 4.63 8.94
N ASN A 114 22.28 4.48 7.93
CA ASN A 114 21.37 3.33 7.84
C ASN A 114 22.12 2.07 7.39
N ALA A 115 23.09 2.21 6.48
CA ALA A 115 23.97 1.11 6.10
C ALA A 115 24.74 0.57 7.30
N VAL A 116 25.32 1.45 8.13
CA VAL A 116 25.97 1.06 9.38
C VAL A 116 24.99 0.37 10.33
N GLY A 117 23.78 0.91 10.51
CA GLY A 117 22.75 0.27 11.34
C GLY A 117 22.36 -1.13 10.86
N ALA A 118 22.18 -1.30 9.54
CA ALA A 118 21.89 -2.60 8.95
C ALA A 118 23.04 -3.60 9.10
N VAL A 119 24.30 -3.15 8.94
CA VAL A 119 25.49 -3.99 9.18
C VAL A 119 25.56 -4.42 10.64
N VAL A 120 25.35 -3.51 11.59
CA VAL A 120 25.34 -3.83 13.03
C VAL A 120 24.24 -4.86 13.35
N LEU A 121 23.02 -4.65 12.86
CA LEU A 121 21.92 -5.61 13.07
C LEU A 121 22.20 -6.97 12.39
N GLY A 122 22.83 -6.96 11.20
CA GLY A 122 23.26 -8.16 10.49
C GLY A 122 24.30 -8.95 11.27
N VAL A 123 25.34 -8.28 11.78
CA VAL A 123 26.37 -8.91 12.63
C VAL A 123 25.76 -9.48 13.89
N LEU A 124 24.84 -8.76 14.56
CA LEU A 124 24.13 -9.29 15.73
C LEU A 124 23.28 -10.53 15.40
N ALA A 125 22.59 -10.53 14.26
CA ALA A 125 21.84 -11.69 13.79
C ALA A 125 22.77 -12.89 13.52
N TRP A 126 23.92 -12.65 12.90
CA TRP A 126 24.92 -13.69 12.64
C TRP A 126 25.54 -14.26 13.91
N LEU A 127 25.95 -13.39 14.84
CA LEU A 127 26.49 -13.80 16.14
C LEU A 127 25.49 -14.65 16.93
N ALA A 128 24.19 -14.33 16.85
CA ALA A 128 23.14 -15.14 17.47
C ALA A 128 23.02 -16.55 16.84
N THR A 129 23.39 -16.69 15.56
CA THR A 129 23.27 -17.94 14.78
C THR A 129 24.53 -18.80 14.75
N LEU A 130 25.67 -18.32 15.30
CA LEU A 130 26.94 -19.05 15.34
C LEU A 130 26.87 -20.51 15.82
N PRO A 131 25.99 -20.91 16.77
CA PRO A 131 25.91 -22.30 17.21
C PRO A 131 25.41 -23.29 16.14
N ASN A 132 24.91 -22.83 14.99
CA ASN A 132 24.25 -23.67 14.01
C ASN A 132 24.95 -23.51 12.65
N GLU A 133 25.86 -24.44 12.32
CA GLU A 133 26.67 -24.41 11.08
C GLU A 133 25.82 -24.45 9.80
N ASN A 134 24.58 -24.93 9.90
CA ASN A 134 23.63 -24.99 8.79
C ASN A 134 22.91 -23.65 8.51
N LEU A 135 23.00 -22.68 9.42
CA LEU A 135 22.41 -21.36 9.22
C LEU A 135 23.36 -20.50 8.38
N SER A 136 23.14 -20.63 7.07
CA SER A 136 23.80 -19.89 6.01
C SER A 136 23.99 -18.38 6.27
N GLY A 137 25.07 -17.81 5.71
CA GLY A 137 25.39 -16.38 5.77
C GLY A 137 24.31 -15.43 5.23
N TRP A 138 23.21 -15.94 4.68
CA TRP A 138 22.03 -15.15 4.27
C TRP A 138 21.36 -14.42 5.45
N LEU A 139 21.50 -14.92 6.69
CA LEU A 139 20.98 -14.24 7.89
C LEU A 139 21.67 -12.89 8.17
N LEU A 140 22.91 -12.69 7.71
CA LEU A 140 23.58 -11.39 7.75
C LEU A 140 22.82 -10.33 6.92
N LEU A 141 22.13 -10.77 5.88
CA LEU A 141 21.43 -9.90 4.94
C LEU A 141 19.99 -9.62 5.38
N ALA A 142 19.39 -10.45 6.23
CA ALA A 142 17.98 -10.33 6.64
C ALA A 142 17.63 -8.95 7.25
N PRO A 143 18.45 -8.33 8.13
CA PRO A 143 18.14 -7.00 8.63
C PRO A 143 18.27 -5.91 7.57
N ALA A 144 19.26 -6.01 6.68
CA ALA A 144 19.42 -5.04 5.59
C ALA A 144 18.23 -5.08 4.62
N THR A 145 17.73 -6.27 4.33
CA THR A 145 16.60 -6.48 3.41
C THR A 145 15.28 -6.07 4.06
N ALA A 146 15.09 -6.38 5.34
CA ALA A 146 13.95 -5.88 6.11
C ALA A 146 13.94 -4.34 6.19
N MET A 147 15.09 -3.70 6.39
CA MET A 147 15.20 -2.23 6.38
C MET A 147 14.86 -1.63 5.02
N LEU A 148 15.37 -2.21 3.93
CA LEU A 148 15.03 -1.80 2.57
C LEU A 148 13.53 -1.98 2.29
N ALA A 149 12.93 -3.08 2.75
CA ALA A 149 11.50 -3.34 2.63
C ALA A 149 10.65 -2.30 3.38
N GLY A 150 11.02 -1.93 4.62
CA GLY A 150 10.31 -0.90 5.38
C GLY A 150 10.43 0.48 4.73
N ALA A 151 11.62 0.85 4.26
CA ALA A 151 11.86 2.10 3.53
C ALA A 151 11.06 2.14 2.22
N ALA A 152 11.06 1.04 1.47
CA ALA A 152 10.29 0.87 0.27
C ALA A 152 8.79 1.02 0.51
N LEU A 153 8.25 0.33 1.52
CA LEU A 153 6.82 0.38 1.85
C LEU A 153 6.35 1.80 2.08
N ILE A 154 7.04 2.57 2.92
CA ILE A 154 6.64 3.96 3.21
C ILE A 154 6.75 4.84 1.97
N GLY A 155 7.81 4.70 1.17
CA GLY A 155 7.90 5.44 -0.09
C GLY A 155 6.78 5.07 -1.07
N VAL A 156 6.41 3.79 -1.16
CA VAL A 156 5.27 3.36 -1.98
C VAL A 156 3.94 3.90 -1.44
N MET A 157 3.72 3.86 -0.13
CA MET A 157 2.55 4.47 0.50
C MET A 157 2.48 5.98 0.24
N ALA A 158 3.63 6.65 0.18
CA ALA A 158 3.67 8.07 -0.16
C ALA A 158 3.31 8.29 -1.62
N ASN A 159 3.92 7.53 -2.52
CA ASN A 159 3.69 7.64 -3.95
C ASN A 159 2.26 7.28 -4.37
N THR A 160 1.65 6.29 -3.72
CA THR A 160 0.26 5.90 -3.96
C THR A 160 -0.73 6.99 -3.57
N LYS A 161 -0.44 7.75 -2.51
CA LYS A 161 -1.25 8.91 -2.11
C LYS A 161 -1.09 10.12 -3.04
N ILE A 162 0.05 10.27 -3.72
CA ILE A 162 0.37 11.44 -4.55
C ILE A 162 -0.04 11.25 -6.02
N GLY A 163 -0.25 10.01 -6.47
CA GLY A 163 -1.17 9.72 -7.58
C GLY A 163 -0.63 9.80 -9.01
N ALA A 164 0.66 10.06 -9.26
CA ALA A 164 1.18 10.12 -10.63
C ALA A 164 1.60 8.77 -11.23
N TYR A 165 1.93 7.77 -10.40
CA TYR A 165 2.43 6.46 -10.88
C TYR A 165 2.02 5.28 -10.01
N GLN A 166 0.80 5.30 -9.45
CA GLN A 166 0.28 4.21 -8.59
C GLN A 166 0.55 2.81 -9.16
N ASN A 167 0.50 2.68 -10.49
CA ASN A 167 0.68 1.46 -11.26
C ASN A 167 2.08 0.88 -11.20
N LEU A 168 3.11 1.73 -11.29
CA LEU A 168 4.51 1.30 -11.17
C LEU A 168 4.80 0.80 -9.75
N TYR A 169 4.17 1.38 -8.73
CA TYR A 169 4.39 0.94 -7.35
C TYR A 169 3.56 -0.28 -6.97
N SER A 170 2.31 -0.40 -7.42
CA SER A 170 1.56 -1.65 -7.29
C SER A 170 2.25 -2.78 -8.03
N ALA A 171 2.90 -2.48 -9.15
CA ALA A 171 3.68 -3.42 -9.92
C ALA A 171 4.90 -3.93 -9.14
N VAL A 172 5.65 -3.01 -8.54
CA VAL A 172 6.81 -3.31 -7.71
C VAL A 172 6.40 -4.00 -6.40
N ILE A 173 5.25 -3.67 -5.79
CA ILE A 173 4.68 -4.42 -4.66
C ILE A 173 4.27 -5.84 -5.07
N ALA A 174 3.66 -6.02 -6.24
CA ALA A 174 3.31 -7.34 -6.73
C ALA A 174 4.57 -8.17 -6.99
N MET A 175 5.59 -7.58 -7.62
CA MET A 175 6.90 -8.19 -7.83
C MET A 175 7.60 -8.53 -6.49
N LEU A 176 7.47 -7.65 -5.49
CA LEU A 176 7.93 -7.86 -4.10
C LEU A 176 7.25 -9.04 -3.43
N LEU A 177 5.91 -9.09 -3.44
CA LEU A 177 5.16 -10.18 -2.84
C LEU A 177 5.52 -11.50 -3.53
N THR A 178 5.61 -11.46 -4.85
CA THR A 178 6.00 -12.63 -5.65
C THR A 178 7.40 -13.12 -5.32
N ALA A 179 8.35 -12.19 -5.12
CA ALA A 179 9.75 -12.53 -4.89
C ALA A 179 10.14 -12.69 -3.40
N ALA A 180 9.32 -12.17 -2.48
CA ALA A 180 9.45 -12.38 -1.03
C ALA A 180 8.80 -13.69 -0.59
N LEU A 181 7.78 -14.16 -1.31
CA LEU A 181 7.15 -15.44 -1.04
C LEU A 181 8.00 -16.61 -1.56
N LEU A 182 8.81 -16.40 -2.61
CA LEU A 182 9.62 -17.43 -3.30
C LEU A 182 10.68 -16.71 -4.18
N PRO A 183 11.84 -17.25 -4.63
CA PRO A 183 12.84 -18.24 -4.17
C PRO A 183 14.30 -17.71 -4.47
N PRO A 184 15.33 -18.52 -4.81
CA PRO A 184 16.74 -18.55 -4.27
C PRO A 184 17.27 -17.39 -3.40
N ALA A 185 18.24 -17.69 -2.54
CA ALA A 185 18.75 -16.77 -1.51
C ALA A 185 19.27 -15.40 -1.99
N TRP A 186 19.60 -15.24 -3.29
CA TRP A 186 19.96 -13.94 -3.87
C TRP A 186 18.77 -12.99 -4.06
N SER A 187 17.53 -13.50 -4.21
CA SER A 187 16.32 -12.66 -4.39
C SER A 187 16.04 -11.80 -3.17
N ILE A 188 16.40 -12.31 -1.99
CA ILE A 188 16.34 -11.62 -0.70
C ILE A 188 17.07 -10.28 -0.78
N VAL A 189 18.14 -10.17 -1.59
CA VAL A 189 18.91 -8.93 -1.76
C VAL A 189 18.45 -8.12 -2.99
N VAL A 190 18.31 -8.78 -4.14
CA VAL A 190 18.02 -8.08 -5.40
C VAL A 190 16.67 -7.37 -5.35
N VAL A 191 15.66 -8.03 -4.76
CA VAL A 191 14.30 -7.51 -4.74
C VAL A 191 14.20 -6.24 -3.90
N PRO A 192 14.62 -6.20 -2.62
CA PRO A 192 14.55 -4.97 -1.84
C PRO A 192 15.39 -3.84 -2.44
N VAL A 193 16.52 -4.14 -3.11
CA VAL A 193 17.34 -3.12 -3.79
C VAL A 193 16.59 -2.49 -4.97
N VAL A 194 16.04 -3.30 -5.88
CA VAL A 194 15.28 -2.80 -7.04
C VAL A 194 14.06 -2.01 -6.60
N VAL A 195 13.37 -2.50 -5.59
CA VAL A 195 12.18 -1.88 -5.03
C VAL A 195 12.52 -0.56 -4.38
N TYR A 196 13.57 -0.54 -3.56
CA TYR A 196 14.03 0.68 -2.92
C TYR A 196 14.47 1.71 -3.97
N ALA A 197 15.22 1.31 -5.01
CA ALA A 197 15.60 2.19 -6.11
C ALA A 197 14.36 2.78 -6.82
N THR A 198 13.36 1.94 -7.09
CA THR A 198 12.10 2.37 -7.71
C THR A 198 11.30 3.30 -6.80
N SER A 199 11.29 3.03 -5.48
CA SER A 199 10.66 3.87 -4.48
C SER A 199 11.34 5.23 -4.36
N VAL A 200 12.68 5.29 -4.42
CA VAL A 200 13.46 6.54 -4.41
C VAL A 200 13.20 7.36 -5.66
N TYR A 201 13.29 6.74 -6.85
CA TYR A 201 12.95 7.41 -8.11
C TYR A 201 11.51 7.94 -8.07
N GLY A 202 10.63 7.12 -7.51
CA GLY A 202 9.24 7.43 -7.37
C GLY A 202 8.92 8.60 -6.46
N ASN A 203 9.52 8.61 -5.27
CA ASN A 203 9.41 9.70 -4.32
C ASN A 203 9.92 11.01 -4.93
N HIS A 204 11.03 10.95 -5.68
CA HIS A 204 11.58 12.12 -6.36
C HIS A 204 10.57 12.69 -7.37
N ARG A 205 9.96 11.85 -8.21
CA ARG A 205 8.91 12.27 -9.14
C ARG A 205 7.65 12.75 -8.41
N ALA A 206 7.21 12.05 -7.38
CA ALA A 206 6.03 12.41 -6.60
C ALA A 206 6.19 13.78 -5.93
N ILE A 207 7.38 14.12 -5.42
CA ILE A 207 7.69 15.46 -4.91
C ILE A 207 7.58 16.50 -6.01
N GLN A 208 8.04 16.21 -7.23
CA GLN A 208 7.96 17.16 -8.34
C GLN A 208 6.51 17.41 -8.79
N THR A 209 5.66 16.38 -8.76
CA THR A 209 4.26 16.44 -9.20
C THR A 209 3.27 16.65 -8.06
N PHE A 210 3.75 16.81 -6.82
CA PHE A 210 2.89 17.00 -5.66
C PHE A 210 2.06 18.27 -5.88
N PRO A 211 0.78 18.31 -5.45
CA PRO A 211 -0.05 19.51 -5.53
C PRO A 211 0.43 20.53 -4.49
N TRP A 212 1.60 21.11 -4.73
CA TRP A 212 2.10 22.22 -3.95
C TRP A 212 1.08 23.37 -4.06
N PRO A 213 0.80 24.09 -2.97
CA PRO A 213 0.07 25.33 -3.06
C PRO A 213 0.73 26.19 -4.13
N ASP A 214 -0.06 26.75 -5.03
CA ASP A 214 0.45 27.78 -5.93
C ASP A 214 1.15 28.82 -5.02
N PRO A 215 2.40 29.22 -5.34
CA PRO A 215 3.06 30.26 -4.57
C PRO A 215 2.12 31.46 -4.48
N PRO A 216 2.07 32.18 -3.34
CA PRO A 216 1.19 33.33 -3.20
C PRO A 216 1.57 34.38 -4.26
N ASP A 217 0.89 34.34 -5.41
CA ASP A 217 0.10 35.43 -5.99
C ASP A 217 -0.45 35.09 -7.40
N ALA A 218 -1.76 34.85 -7.48
CA ALA A 218 -2.68 35.43 -8.47
C ALA A 218 -4.13 35.23 -7.94
N PRO A 219 -4.97 36.28 -7.85
CA PRO A 219 -6.32 36.18 -7.31
C PRO A 219 -7.21 35.35 -8.24
N ARG A 220 -7.38 34.06 -7.91
CA ARG A 220 -8.38 33.16 -8.54
C ARG A 220 -9.67 33.07 -7.72
N ASP A 221 -9.90 34.05 -6.86
CA ASP A 221 -11.05 34.04 -5.96
C ASP A 221 -12.28 34.63 -6.67
N LEU A 222 -12.86 33.86 -7.59
CA LEU A 222 -14.19 34.13 -8.15
C LEU A 222 -15.31 33.85 -7.12
N GLY A 223 -14.94 33.49 -5.88
CA GLY A 223 -15.85 33.17 -4.80
C GLY A 223 -16.57 31.84 -5.00
N TRP A 224 -17.17 31.37 -3.91
CA TRP A 224 -18.12 30.27 -3.95
C TRP A 224 -19.42 30.75 -4.63
N PRO A 225 -20.05 29.98 -5.56
CA PRO A 225 -19.81 28.56 -5.88
C PRO A 225 -18.93 28.34 -7.12
N PHE A 226 -18.42 29.39 -7.77
CA PHE A 226 -17.70 29.27 -9.04
C PHE A 226 -16.36 28.57 -8.90
N SER A 227 -15.70 28.69 -7.74
CA SER A 227 -14.47 27.94 -7.42
C SER A 227 -14.66 26.42 -7.45
N ALA A 228 -15.85 25.91 -7.13
CA ALA A 228 -16.17 24.48 -7.21
C ALA A 228 -16.49 24.00 -8.63
N LEU A 229 -16.89 24.92 -9.53
CA LEU A 229 -17.18 24.63 -10.94
C LEU A 229 -15.93 24.70 -11.82
N LEU A 230 -14.91 25.44 -11.40
CA LEU A 230 -13.65 25.61 -12.13
C LEU A 230 -12.69 24.43 -11.97
N ASN A 231 -12.84 23.66 -10.89
CA ASN A 231 -12.07 22.44 -10.73
C ASN A 231 -12.75 21.34 -11.54
N GLU A 232 -12.29 21.15 -12.78
CA GLU A 232 -12.68 19.98 -13.56
C GLU A 232 -12.44 18.73 -12.70
N PRO A 233 -13.47 17.89 -12.48
CA PRO A 233 -13.29 16.70 -11.70
C PRO A 233 -12.21 15.85 -12.38
N LYS A 234 -11.07 15.71 -11.69
CA LYS A 234 -9.95 14.95 -12.22
C LYS A 234 -10.42 13.53 -12.45
N ASP A 235 -10.35 13.07 -13.69
CA ASP A 235 -10.73 11.70 -14.01
C ASP A 235 -9.80 10.76 -13.23
N ILE A 236 -10.38 10.01 -12.29
CA ILE A 236 -9.65 9.05 -11.45
C ILE A 236 -9.50 7.71 -12.18
N ARG A 237 -9.98 7.62 -13.44
CA ARG A 237 -9.78 6.43 -14.27
C ARG A 237 -8.30 6.11 -14.38
N THR A 238 -7.97 4.88 -14.06
CA THR A 238 -6.67 4.33 -14.43
C THR A 238 -6.69 4.13 -15.94
N THR A 239 -5.58 4.45 -16.60
CA THR A 239 -5.50 4.23 -18.05
C THR A 239 -5.55 2.73 -18.36
N PHE A 240 -5.94 2.37 -19.58
CA PHE A 240 -5.99 0.96 -19.99
C PHE A 240 -4.63 0.25 -19.81
N ALA A 241 -3.53 0.92 -20.18
CA ALA A 241 -2.18 0.40 -20.04
C ALA A 241 -1.83 0.12 -18.57
N GLU A 242 -2.25 1.02 -17.68
CA GLU A 242 -2.05 0.92 -16.25
C GLU A 242 -2.85 -0.22 -15.61
N ALA A 243 -4.13 -0.36 -15.97
CA ALA A 243 -4.95 -1.48 -15.55
C ALA A 243 -4.39 -2.83 -16.06
N SER A 244 -3.93 -2.86 -17.31
CA SER A 244 -3.31 -4.04 -17.93
C SER A 244 -2.03 -4.46 -17.22
N LEU A 245 -1.19 -3.48 -16.84
CA LEU A 245 0.03 -3.74 -16.07
C LEU A 245 -0.31 -4.35 -14.70
N ARG A 246 -1.26 -3.78 -13.95
CA ARG A 246 -1.70 -4.32 -12.65
C ARG A 246 -2.22 -5.75 -12.80
N ALA A 247 -3.06 -5.98 -13.79
CA ALA A 247 -3.65 -7.28 -14.09
C ALA A 247 -2.59 -8.34 -14.39
N THR A 248 -1.64 -8.01 -15.27
CA THR A 248 -0.54 -8.90 -15.67
C THR A 248 0.31 -9.27 -14.46
N LEU A 249 0.53 -8.33 -13.53
CA LEU A 249 1.38 -8.57 -12.37
C LEU A 249 0.70 -9.40 -11.29
N VAL A 250 -0.60 -9.19 -11.06
CA VAL A 250 -1.37 -10.07 -10.17
C VAL A 250 -1.49 -11.46 -10.79
N SER A 251 -1.74 -11.56 -12.09
CA SER A 251 -1.74 -12.84 -12.82
C SER A 251 -0.39 -13.55 -12.70
N ALA A 252 0.72 -12.86 -12.96
CA ALA A 252 2.05 -13.44 -12.83
C ALA A 252 2.32 -13.92 -11.39
N ALA A 253 1.99 -13.09 -10.38
CA ALA A 253 2.15 -13.44 -8.97
C ALA A 253 1.38 -14.71 -8.60
N VAL A 254 0.11 -14.79 -8.99
CA VAL A 254 -0.73 -15.97 -8.75
C VAL A 254 -0.16 -17.18 -9.48
N ALA A 255 0.18 -17.07 -10.77
CA ALA A 255 0.77 -18.19 -11.52
C ALA A 255 2.03 -18.73 -10.85
N THR A 256 2.94 -17.85 -10.40
CA THR A 256 4.17 -18.26 -9.74
C THR A 256 3.97 -18.89 -8.37
N LEU A 257 3.01 -18.39 -7.57
CA LEU A 257 2.69 -18.99 -6.27
C LEU A 257 2.15 -20.41 -6.44
N LEU A 258 1.34 -20.62 -7.48
CA LEU A 258 0.67 -21.89 -7.72
C LEU A 258 1.55 -22.92 -8.43
N TRP A 259 2.39 -22.49 -9.36
CA TRP A 259 3.37 -23.37 -9.99
C TRP A 259 4.36 -23.96 -8.97
N ARG A 260 4.59 -23.27 -7.86
CA ARG A 260 5.57 -23.63 -6.82
C ARG A 260 4.94 -24.22 -5.56
N ALA A 261 3.61 -24.25 -5.47
CA ALA A 261 2.95 -24.97 -4.40
C ALA A 261 3.47 -26.42 -4.44
N PRO A 262 3.98 -26.96 -3.33
CA PRO A 262 4.68 -28.23 -3.33
C PRO A 262 3.76 -29.29 -3.95
N THR A 263 4.20 -29.86 -5.07
CA THR A 263 3.55 -31.03 -5.67
C THR A 263 3.74 -32.28 -4.82
N ASP A 264 4.62 -32.21 -3.83
CA ASP A 264 4.98 -33.30 -2.93
C ASP A 264 4.07 -33.42 -1.70
N VAL A 265 2.90 -32.76 -1.71
CA VAL A 265 1.89 -33.08 -0.70
C VAL A 265 1.49 -34.54 -0.92
N SER A 266 1.49 -35.32 0.16
CA SER A 266 1.06 -36.72 0.21
C SER A 266 -0.03 -37.03 -0.83
N PRO A 267 0.02 -38.16 -1.56
CA PRO A 267 -1.01 -38.55 -2.52
C PRO A 267 -2.43 -38.61 -1.90
N ASP A 268 -2.55 -38.61 -0.57
CA ASP A 268 -3.83 -38.57 0.16
C ASP A 268 -4.29 -37.15 0.51
N ALA A 269 -3.48 -36.12 0.29
CA ALA A 269 -3.87 -34.75 0.55
C ALA A 269 -4.80 -34.24 -0.55
N GLU A 270 -5.91 -33.61 -0.14
CA GLU A 270 -6.84 -32.95 -1.05
C GLU A 270 -6.08 -32.06 -2.04
N ASP A 271 -6.42 -32.21 -3.33
CA ASP A 271 -5.77 -31.50 -4.43
C ASP A 271 -5.67 -29.99 -4.10
N PRO A 272 -4.44 -29.45 -3.86
CA PRO A 272 -4.24 -28.07 -3.43
C PRO A 272 -4.83 -27.06 -4.42
N THR A 273 -5.07 -27.50 -5.66
CA THR A 273 -5.85 -26.83 -6.68
C THR A 273 -7.18 -26.26 -6.18
N ASN A 274 -7.97 -27.04 -5.44
CA ASN A 274 -9.32 -26.63 -5.05
C ASN A 274 -9.29 -25.48 -4.03
N SER A 275 -8.37 -25.57 -3.06
CA SER A 275 -8.13 -24.51 -2.08
C SER A 275 -7.71 -23.20 -2.74
N VAL A 276 -6.94 -23.30 -3.81
CA VAL A 276 -6.45 -22.16 -4.58
C VAL A 276 -7.56 -21.51 -5.40
N LEU A 277 -8.34 -22.31 -6.14
CA LEU A 277 -9.48 -21.81 -6.90
C LEU A 277 -10.49 -21.15 -5.96
N MET A 278 -10.70 -21.71 -4.76
CA MET A 278 -11.50 -21.11 -3.70
C MET A 278 -10.93 -19.77 -3.25
N LEU A 279 -9.61 -19.67 -2.98
CA LEU A 279 -8.98 -18.41 -2.57
C LEU A 279 -9.10 -17.31 -3.63
N VAL A 280 -8.87 -17.64 -4.91
CA VAL A 280 -9.05 -16.66 -6.01
C VAL A 280 -10.52 -16.26 -6.14
N GLY A 281 -11.44 -17.20 -6.00
CA GLY A 281 -12.88 -16.95 -5.98
C GLY A 281 -13.30 -16.02 -4.83
N ILE A 282 -12.80 -16.25 -3.62
CA ILE A 282 -13.00 -15.41 -2.44
C ILE A 282 -12.43 -14.00 -2.67
N GLY A 283 -11.21 -13.91 -3.23
CA GLY A 283 -10.59 -12.65 -3.60
C GLY A 283 -11.42 -11.84 -4.60
N GLY A 284 -11.93 -12.50 -5.64
CA GLY A 284 -12.86 -11.90 -6.62
C GLY A 284 -14.15 -11.38 -5.96
N PHE A 285 -14.74 -12.16 -5.06
CA PHE A 285 -15.91 -11.76 -4.29
C PHE A 285 -15.65 -10.50 -3.45
N PHE A 286 -14.56 -10.48 -2.67
CA PHE A 286 -14.21 -9.31 -1.87
C PHE A 286 -13.93 -8.08 -2.72
N LEU A 287 -13.27 -8.22 -3.89
CA LEU A 287 -13.05 -7.11 -4.81
C LEU A 287 -14.38 -6.53 -5.34
N ALA A 288 -15.34 -7.39 -5.68
CA ALA A 288 -16.67 -6.96 -6.11
C ALA A 288 -17.42 -6.22 -4.98
N VAL A 289 -17.39 -6.74 -3.75
CA VAL A 289 -18.01 -6.10 -2.58
C VAL A 289 -17.35 -4.77 -2.24
N LEU A 290 -16.02 -4.70 -2.21
CA LEU A 290 -15.27 -3.47 -1.96
C LEU A 290 -15.60 -2.41 -3.01
N ARG A 291 -15.73 -2.82 -4.28
CA ARG A 291 -16.14 -1.91 -5.35
C ARG A 291 -17.56 -1.40 -5.14
N LEU A 292 -18.52 -2.27 -4.85
CA LEU A 292 -19.88 -1.85 -4.53
C LEU A 292 -19.93 -0.93 -3.31
N GLY A 293 -19.13 -1.20 -2.28
CA GLY A 293 -19.01 -0.34 -1.10
C GLY A 293 -18.38 1.03 -1.40
N ALA A 294 -17.42 1.09 -2.32
CA ALA A 294 -16.78 2.34 -2.72
C ALA A 294 -17.71 3.26 -3.53
N TYR A 295 -18.53 2.70 -4.42
CA TYR A 295 -19.42 3.48 -5.30
C TYR A 295 -20.87 3.56 -4.79
N GLY A 296 -21.30 2.62 -3.96
CA GLY A 296 -22.68 2.48 -3.47
C GLY A 296 -23.21 3.73 -2.74
N PRO A 297 -22.47 4.34 -1.79
CA PRO A 297 -22.92 5.53 -1.07
C PRO A 297 -23.19 6.73 -1.99
N ALA A 298 -22.46 6.86 -3.09
CA ALA A 298 -22.69 7.92 -4.07
C ALA A 298 -24.03 7.70 -4.81
N ILE A 299 -24.33 6.46 -5.18
CA ILE A 299 -25.46 6.13 -6.07
C ILE A 299 -26.79 6.02 -5.30
N CYS A 300 -26.76 5.67 -4.02
CA CYS A 300 -27.96 5.27 -3.29
C CYS A 300 -29.06 6.36 -3.09
N PRO A 301 -28.82 7.69 -3.00
CA PRO A 301 -29.88 8.64 -2.67
C PRO A 301 -31.13 8.58 -3.57
N ARG A 302 -31.00 8.09 -4.81
CA ARG A 302 -32.12 7.90 -5.75
C ARG A 302 -32.12 6.59 -6.55
N LEU A 303 -31.07 5.77 -6.45
CA LEU A 303 -30.91 4.54 -7.24
C LEU A 303 -30.60 3.29 -6.40
N CYS A 304 -30.88 3.31 -5.10
CA CYS A 304 -30.89 2.07 -4.33
C CYS A 304 -31.88 1.07 -4.99
N TRP A 305 -31.56 -0.23 -4.90
CA TRP A 305 -32.38 -1.32 -5.45
C TRP A 305 -33.85 -1.24 -5.01
N GLY A 306 -34.12 -0.88 -3.75
CA GLY A 306 -35.49 -0.73 -3.25
C GLY A 306 -36.31 0.33 -3.99
N HIS A 307 -35.71 1.48 -4.31
CA HIS A 307 -36.39 2.54 -5.05
C HIS A 307 -36.64 2.14 -6.51
N ARG A 308 -35.69 1.42 -7.11
CA ARG A 308 -35.78 0.94 -8.51
C ARG A 308 -36.85 -0.12 -8.69
N ILE A 309 -36.95 -1.07 -7.76
CA ILE A 309 -38.01 -2.09 -7.75
C ILE A 309 -39.37 -1.40 -7.61
N GLY A 310 -39.50 -0.43 -6.69
CA GLY A 310 -40.74 0.33 -6.51
C GLY A 310 -41.13 1.18 -7.73
N ALA A 311 -40.15 1.68 -8.49
CA ALA A 311 -40.37 2.48 -9.70
C ALA A 311 -40.47 1.64 -10.99
N GLY A 312 -40.32 0.31 -10.93
CA GLY A 312 -40.30 -0.56 -12.12
C GLY A 312 -39.09 -0.35 -13.04
N GLN A 313 -38.03 0.30 -12.57
CA GLN A 313 -36.83 0.63 -13.35
C GLN A 313 -35.68 -0.33 -13.02
N TRP A 314 -35.82 -1.56 -13.51
CA TRP A 314 -34.87 -2.66 -13.29
C TRP A 314 -33.49 -2.38 -13.89
N PHE A 315 -33.45 -1.74 -15.06
CA PHE A 315 -32.21 -1.36 -15.74
C PHE A 315 -32.18 0.14 -16.04
N VAL A 316 -31.11 0.82 -15.64
CA VAL A 316 -30.85 2.22 -15.93
C VAL A 316 -29.54 2.29 -16.71
N PRO A 317 -29.60 2.48 -18.04
CA PRO A 317 -28.42 2.56 -18.88
C PRO A 317 -27.38 3.55 -18.33
N LYS A 318 -26.09 3.22 -18.50
CA LYS A 318 -24.90 3.94 -17.99
C LYS A 318 -24.70 3.93 -16.46
N HIS A 319 -25.77 3.87 -15.67
CA HIS A 319 -25.69 3.87 -14.21
C HIS A 319 -25.44 2.46 -13.66
N ASP A 320 -26.00 1.46 -14.33
CA ASP A 320 -25.81 0.06 -13.97
C ASP A 320 -24.42 -0.47 -14.23
N VAL A 321 -23.56 0.33 -14.87
CA VAL A 321 -22.14 0.00 -15.05
C VAL A 321 -21.49 -0.34 -13.72
N VAL A 322 -21.86 0.30 -12.60
CA VAL A 322 -21.28 -0.01 -11.29
C VAL A 322 -21.64 -1.42 -10.81
N PHE A 323 -22.88 -1.86 -11.02
CA PHE A 323 -23.33 -3.21 -10.67
C PHE A 323 -22.83 -4.25 -11.67
N LEU A 324 -22.87 -3.94 -12.97
CA LEU A 324 -22.39 -4.80 -14.04
C LEU A 324 -20.89 -5.07 -13.92
N VAL A 325 -20.09 -4.05 -13.59
CA VAL A 325 -18.65 -4.21 -13.39
C VAL A 325 -18.38 -5.04 -12.14
N ALA A 326 -19.10 -4.84 -11.03
CA ALA A 326 -18.97 -5.70 -9.86
C ALA A 326 -19.33 -7.17 -10.17
N GLY A 327 -20.40 -7.39 -10.94
CA GLY A 327 -20.77 -8.71 -11.44
C GLY A 327 -19.67 -9.31 -12.33
N ALA A 328 -19.11 -8.53 -13.24
CA ALA A 328 -18.02 -8.97 -14.12
C ALA A 328 -16.74 -9.33 -13.33
N ILE A 329 -16.41 -8.60 -12.25
CA ILE A 329 -15.31 -8.95 -11.34
C ILE A 329 -15.56 -10.31 -10.68
N LEU A 330 -16.77 -10.54 -10.17
CA LEU A 330 -17.15 -11.81 -9.55
C LEU A 330 -17.08 -12.97 -10.57
N LEU A 331 -17.61 -12.78 -11.76
CA LEU A 331 -17.55 -13.77 -12.84
C LEU A 331 -16.10 -14.08 -13.24
N ALA A 332 -15.26 -13.05 -13.40
CA ALA A 332 -13.85 -13.21 -13.76
C ALA A 332 -13.02 -13.85 -12.64
N GLY A 333 -13.27 -13.50 -11.38
CA GLY A 333 -12.51 -14.04 -10.24
C GLY A 333 -12.96 -15.43 -9.79
N SER A 334 -14.23 -15.80 -10.00
CA SER A 334 -14.79 -17.05 -9.46
C SER A 334 -15.17 -18.05 -10.55
N LEU A 335 -16.00 -17.68 -11.52
CA LEU A 335 -16.53 -18.63 -12.50
C LEU A 335 -15.56 -18.91 -13.65
N LEU A 336 -14.76 -17.92 -14.06
CA LEU A 336 -13.79 -18.09 -15.15
C LEU A 336 -12.71 -19.13 -14.81
N PRO A 337 -12.04 -19.11 -13.63
CA PRO A 337 -11.09 -20.15 -13.25
C PRO A 337 -11.72 -21.55 -13.24
N LEU A 338 -12.94 -21.67 -12.69
CA LEU A 338 -13.67 -22.94 -12.64
C LEU A 338 -13.97 -23.47 -14.05
N GLY A 339 -14.51 -22.61 -14.92
CA GLY A 339 -14.83 -22.98 -16.31
C GLY A 339 -13.60 -23.39 -17.11
N LEU A 340 -12.49 -22.65 -16.99
CA LEU A 340 -11.23 -23.01 -17.65
C LEU A 340 -10.68 -24.35 -17.15
N THR A 341 -10.82 -24.63 -15.85
CA THR A 341 -10.40 -25.90 -15.26
C THR A 341 -11.25 -27.07 -15.77
N ILE A 342 -12.57 -26.90 -15.89
CA ILE A 342 -13.49 -27.90 -16.48
C ILE A 342 -13.11 -28.19 -17.94
N LEU A 343 -12.62 -27.19 -18.66
CA LEU A 343 -12.13 -27.34 -20.05
C LEU A 343 -10.73 -27.95 -20.15
N GLY A 344 -10.15 -28.42 -19.03
CA GLY A 344 -8.83 -29.07 -19.00
C GLY A 344 -7.64 -28.11 -18.94
N THR A 345 -7.88 -26.82 -18.68
CA THR A 345 -6.79 -25.86 -18.45
C THR A 345 -6.12 -26.17 -17.10
N PRO A 346 -4.78 -26.16 -17.01
CA PRO A 346 -4.12 -26.31 -15.72
C PRO A 346 -4.64 -25.30 -14.70
N PRO A 347 -4.99 -25.72 -13.48
CA PRO A 347 -5.71 -24.85 -12.54
C PRO A 347 -4.93 -23.59 -12.14
N TRP A 348 -3.60 -23.66 -12.11
CA TRP A 348 -2.74 -22.51 -11.84
C TRP A 348 -2.80 -21.44 -12.95
N VAL A 349 -2.95 -21.86 -14.21
CA VAL A 349 -3.19 -20.95 -15.35
C VAL A 349 -4.59 -20.34 -15.22
N ALA A 350 -5.59 -21.17 -14.97
CA ALA A 350 -6.98 -20.74 -14.84
C ALA A 350 -7.16 -19.72 -13.70
N ALA A 351 -6.61 -20.00 -12.54
CA ALA A 351 -6.60 -19.12 -11.36
C ALA A 351 -5.86 -17.80 -11.63
N SER A 352 -4.70 -17.87 -12.29
CA SER A 352 -3.91 -16.70 -12.66
C SER A 352 -4.66 -15.77 -13.62
N LEU A 353 -5.27 -16.33 -14.66
CA LEU A 353 -6.04 -15.57 -15.64
C LEU A 353 -7.28 -14.93 -15.01
N GLY A 354 -8.01 -15.66 -14.16
CA GLY A 354 -9.16 -15.10 -13.44
C GLY A 354 -8.78 -13.97 -12.50
N ALA A 355 -7.71 -14.13 -11.71
CA ALA A 355 -7.21 -13.08 -10.82
C ALA A 355 -6.76 -11.84 -11.61
N GLY A 356 -6.00 -12.02 -12.69
CA GLY A 356 -5.56 -10.93 -13.56
C GLY A 356 -6.74 -10.17 -14.17
N LEU A 357 -7.70 -10.90 -14.75
CA LEU A 357 -8.88 -10.30 -15.38
C LEU A 357 -9.77 -9.57 -14.36
N ALA A 358 -9.99 -10.14 -13.17
CA ALA A 358 -10.74 -9.49 -12.10
C ALA A 358 -10.11 -8.15 -11.69
N VAL A 359 -8.78 -8.11 -11.55
CA VAL A 359 -8.02 -6.89 -11.28
C VAL A 359 -8.09 -5.90 -12.44
N PHE A 360 -7.96 -6.39 -13.69
CA PHE A 360 -8.12 -5.57 -14.88
C PHE A 360 -9.48 -4.87 -14.90
N ILE A 361 -10.57 -5.60 -14.70
CA ILE A 361 -11.94 -5.07 -14.68
C ILE A 361 -12.11 -4.07 -13.54
N THR A 362 -11.56 -4.38 -12.35
CA THR A 362 -11.64 -3.52 -11.17
C THR A 362 -11.05 -2.14 -11.43
N PHE A 363 -9.90 -2.06 -12.09
CA PHE A 363 -9.22 -0.78 -12.31
C PHE A 363 -9.55 -0.15 -13.68
N GLY A 364 -9.64 -0.96 -14.73
CA GLY A 364 -9.83 -0.51 -16.11
C GLY A 364 -11.26 -0.15 -16.48
N LEU A 365 -12.28 -0.74 -15.83
CA LEU A 365 -13.69 -0.52 -16.18
C LEU A 365 -14.42 0.34 -15.14
N GLY A 366 -13.81 1.47 -14.77
CA GLY A 366 -14.40 2.51 -13.90
C GLY A 366 -15.47 3.36 -14.57
N PRO A 367 -16.59 3.69 -13.90
CA PRO A 367 -17.42 4.81 -14.36
C PRO A 367 -16.57 6.09 -14.33
N SER A 368 -16.67 6.94 -15.35
CA SER A 368 -16.01 8.24 -15.33
C SER A 368 -16.74 9.14 -14.36
N VAL A 369 -16.09 10.23 -13.94
CA VAL A 369 -16.80 11.27 -13.19
C VAL A 369 -17.95 11.86 -14.02
N ALA A 370 -17.84 11.90 -15.35
CA ALA A 370 -18.93 12.29 -16.23
C ALA A 370 -20.10 11.29 -16.21
N ASP A 371 -19.84 9.99 -16.09
CA ASP A 371 -20.87 8.96 -15.95
C ASP A 371 -21.56 8.99 -14.58
N LEU A 372 -20.89 9.54 -13.55
CA LEU A 372 -21.42 9.66 -12.19
C LEU A 372 -22.14 11.00 -11.92
N HIS A 373 -21.84 12.06 -12.69
CA HIS A 373 -22.53 13.33 -12.58
C HIS A 373 -23.85 13.31 -13.36
N TYR A 374 -24.96 13.26 -12.64
CA TYR A 374 -26.27 13.54 -13.21
C TYR A 374 -26.36 15.00 -13.69
N THR A 375 -26.75 15.21 -14.93
CA THR A 375 -27.33 16.47 -15.41
C THR A 375 -28.87 16.40 -15.29
N GLY A 376 -29.53 17.55 -15.03
CA GLY A 376 -31.00 17.63 -14.94
C GLY A 376 -31.59 17.31 -13.55
N PRO A 377 -32.89 16.93 -13.45
CA PRO A 377 -33.60 16.80 -12.17
C PRO A 377 -33.06 15.70 -11.25
N HIS A 378 -32.20 14.81 -11.75
CA HIS A 378 -31.54 13.74 -11.01
C HIS A 378 -30.15 14.10 -10.49
N ALA A 379 -29.67 15.34 -10.71
CA ALA A 379 -28.41 15.88 -10.18
C ALA A 379 -28.10 15.35 -8.78
N MET A 380 -26.99 14.62 -8.61
CA MET A 380 -26.29 14.50 -7.32
C MET A 380 -25.70 15.87 -6.99
N LYS A 381 -26.56 16.88 -6.81
CA LYS A 381 -26.22 17.93 -5.87
C LYS A 381 -26.15 17.21 -4.54
N ALA A 382 -24.93 16.92 -4.11
CA ALA A 382 -24.61 16.78 -2.69
C ALA A 382 -25.53 17.76 -1.98
N SER A 383 -26.36 17.22 -1.09
CA SER A 383 -27.28 17.98 -0.27
C SER A 383 -26.54 19.17 0.31
N ILE A 384 -26.65 20.33 -0.35
CA ILE A 384 -26.25 21.60 0.23
C ILE A 384 -27.13 21.68 1.47
N PRO A 385 -26.55 21.66 2.68
CA PRO A 385 -27.34 21.73 3.90
C PRO A 385 -28.28 22.93 3.74
N ALA A 386 -29.56 22.73 4.02
CA ALA A 386 -30.60 23.76 3.91
C ALA A 386 -30.34 25.02 4.78
N VAL A 387 -29.21 25.06 5.48
CA VAL A 387 -28.64 26.19 6.21
C VAL A 387 -28.64 27.48 5.38
N ASP A 388 -28.47 27.38 4.05
CA ASP A 388 -28.43 28.59 3.20
C ASP A 388 -29.81 29.11 2.77
N ARG A 389 -30.88 28.31 2.90
CA ARG A 389 -32.26 28.82 2.70
C ARG A 389 -32.72 29.71 3.85
N GLN A 390 -32.25 29.44 5.07
CA GLN A 390 -32.62 30.26 6.23
C GLN A 390 -31.91 31.63 6.18
N LYS A 391 -30.65 31.68 5.72
CA LYS A 391 -29.91 32.93 5.50
C LYS A 391 -30.54 33.79 4.39
N ARG A 392 -30.97 33.19 3.27
CA ARG A 392 -31.67 33.94 2.20
C ARG A 392 -33.03 34.48 2.61
N ARG A 393 -33.78 33.76 3.46
CA ARG A 393 -35.02 34.28 4.03
C ARG A 393 -34.79 35.46 4.99
N MET A 394 -33.68 35.48 5.73
CA MET A 394 -33.34 36.63 6.58
C MET A 394 -32.94 37.86 5.76
N VAL A 395 -32.22 37.70 4.64
CA VAL A 395 -31.84 38.84 3.78
C VAL A 395 -33.07 39.41 3.04
N GLN A 396 -34.02 38.59 2.62
CA GLN A 396 -35.28 39.06 2.01
C GLN A 396 -36.28 39.65 3.01
N ALA A 397 -36.11 39.45 4.31
CA ALA A 397 -36.95 40.07 5.34
C ALA A 397 -36.40 41.43 5.82
N HIS A 398 -35.28 41.89 5.27
CA HIS A 398 -34.64 43.18 5.60
C HIS A 398 -34.50 44.10 4.38
N CYS A 399 -35.23 43.81 3.31
CA CYS A 399 -35.55 44.75 2.23
C CYS A 399 -37.08 44.81 2.15
#